data_AF-A0A238DSF1-F1
#
_entry.id   AF-A0A238DSF1-F1
#
_cell.length_a   1.000
_cell.length_b   1.000
_cell.length_c   1.000
_cell.angle_alpha   90.00
_cell.angle_beta   90.00
_cell.angle_gamma   90.00
#
_symmetry.space_group_name_H-M   'P 1'
#
loop_
_entity.id
_entity.type
_entity.pdbx_description
1 polymer ?
#
loop_
_entity_poly.entity_id
_entity_poly.type
_entity_poly.pdbx_seq_one_letter_code
_entity_poly.pdbx_strand_id
1 'polypeptide(L)'
;MNDPLHPTSNGEAHQAADVQIPEATRRKHYLSGEFFITPQALEAHDIDEVLRWFNLPHEPVTVGDVRDIGHGLKAYFGYDDSKPMRKALFVRIY
;
A
#
# COMPACT_ATOMS: atom_id res chain seq x y z
N MET A 1 5.47 -38.26 18.42
CA MET A 1 6.20 -37.69 17.27
C MET A 1 6.03 -36.19 17.35
N ASN A 2 7.13 -35.43 17.29
CA ASN A 2 7.12 -33.97 17.25
C ASN A 2 6.95 -33.54 15.79
N ASP A 3 5.83 -32.90 15.45
CA ASP A 3 5.67 -32.18 14.19
C ASP A 3 6.37 -30.82 14.31
N PRO A 4 7.20 -30.41 13.33
CA PRO A 4 7.84 -29.11 13.35
C PRO A 4 6.80 -28.01 13.08
N LEU A 5 6.67 -27.10 14.04
CA LEU A 5 5.99 -25.82 13.88
C LEU A 5 6.61 -25.09 12.69
N HIS A 6 5.90 -25.04 11.57
CA HIS A 6 6.16 -24.05 10.51
C HIS A 6 6.10 -22.66 11.17
N PRO A 7 7.14 -21.82 11.04
CA PRO A 7 6.96 -20.40 11.30
C PRO A 7 5.97 -19.90 10.24
N THR A 8 4.73 -19.67 10.65
CA THR A 8 3.75 -18.93 9.85
C THR A 8 4.38 -17.58 9.56
N SER A 9 4.78 -17.43 8.31
CA SER A 9 5.40 -16.26 7.71
C SER A 9 4.78 -14.99 8.29
N ASN A 10 5.61 -14.23 9.00
CA ASN A 10 5.26 -13.00 9.70
C ASN A 10 4.39 -12.08 8.83
N GLY A 11 3.07 -12.12 9.05
CA GLY A 11 2.13 -11.06 8.71
C GLY A 11 2.31 -9.83 9.61
N GLU A 12 3.56 -9.51 9.98
CA GLU A 12 3.94 -8.48 10.96
C GLU A 12 4.51 -7.21 10.30
N ALA A 13 4.16 -6.93 9.04
CA ALA A 13 4.60 -5.71 8.36
C ALA A 13 3.61 -4.52 8.50
N HIS A 14 2.65 -4.58 9.43
CA HIS A 14 1.84 -3.42 9.86
C HIS A 14 2.52 -2.62 11.00
N GLN A 15 3.84 -2.69 11.12
CA GLN A 15 4.61 -2.02 12.19
C GLN A 15 5.00 -0.58 11.81
N ALA A 16 3.96 0.23 11.67
CA ALA A 16 3.79 1.65 11.95
C ALA A 16 2.30 1.86 11.65
N ALA A 17 1.54 2.56 12.47
CA ALA A 17 0.09 2.69 12.27
C ALA A 17 -0.21 3.50 11.01
N ASP A 18 -0.12 2.87 9.84
CA ASP A 18 -0.41 3.49 8.57
C ASP A 18 -1.89 3.86 8.55
N VAL A 19 -2.17 5.07 8.07
CA VAL A 19 -3.52 5.57 7.94
C VAL A 19 -4.11 5.04 6.64
N GLN A 20 -5.28 4.40 6.73
CA GLN A 20 -6.00 4.00 5.53
C GLN A 20 -6.58 5.23 4.82
N ILE A 21 -6.22 5.41 3.55
CA ILE A 21 -6.76 6.49 2.72
C ILE A 21 -8.26 6.23 2.46
N PRO A 22 -9.16 7.18 2.78
CA PRO A 22 -10.60 6.99 2.59
C PRO A 22 -10.98 6.66 1.15
N GLU A 23 -11.97 5.77 0.98
CA GLU A 23 -12.45 5.36 -0.35
C GLU A 23 -12.96 6.54 -1.20
N ALA A 24 -13.57 7.55 -0.57
CA ALA A 24 -14.02 8.77 -1.27
C ALA A 24 -12.84 9.50 -1.92
N THR A 25 -11.71 9.64 -1.21
CA THR A 25 -10.48 10.25 -1.71
C THR A 25 -9.88 9.41 -2.84
N ARG A 26 -9.80 8.09 -2.67
CA ARG A 26 -9.28 7.19 -3.73
C ARG A 26 -10.12 7.23 -5.00
N ARG A 27 -11.45 7.23 -4.87
CA ARG A 27 -12.38 7.25 -6.02
C ARG A 27 -12.32 8.56 -6.81
N LYS A 28 -12.02 9.70 -6.17
CA LYS A 28 -11.77 10.98 -6.86
C LYS A 28 -10.60 10.86 -7.85
N HIS A 29 -9.65 9.97 -7.55
CA HIS A 29 -8.50 9.65 -8.39
C HIS A 29 -8.68 8.36 -9.21
N TYR A 30 -9.90 7.84 -9.34
CA TYR A 30 -10.17 6.58 -10.07
C TYR A 30 -9.39 5.36 -9.55
N LEU A 31 -8.92 5.40 -8.30
CA LEU A 31 -8.16 4.32 -7.68
C LEU A 31 -9.09 3.34 -6.96
N SER A 32 -8.74 2.06 -7.05
CA SER A 32 -9.43 0.94 -6.42
C SER A 32 -8.47 0.16 -5.52
N GLY A 33 -9.01 -0.68 -4.62
CA GLY A 33 -8.21 -1.44 -3.65
C GLY A 33 -7.92 -0.65 -2.38
N GLU A 34 -6.98 -1.15 -1.57
CA GLU A 34 -6.62 -0.52 -0.31
C GLU A 34 -5.33 0.28 -0.44
N PHE A 35 -5.36 1.53 0.01
CA PHE A 35 -4.18 2.38 0.08
C PHE A 35 -3.95 2.79 1.53
N PHE A 36 -2.70 2.72 1.94
CA PHE A 36 -2.22 3.07 3.26
C PHE A 36 -1.09 4.09 3.12
N ILE A 37 -1.02 5.06 4.02
CA ILE A 37 0.03 6.07 4.05
C ILE A 37 0.54 6.23 5.47
N THR A 38 1.86 6.37 5.65
CA THR A 38 2.43 6.64 6.97
C THR A 38 1.95 8.01 7.48
N PRO A 39 1.77 8.19 8.80
CA PRO A 39 1.43 9.50 9.35
C PRO A 39 2.41 10.60 8.94
N GLN A 40 3.72 10.30 8.90
CA GLN A 40 4.74 11.25 8.49
C GLN A 40 4.56 11.74 7.05
N ALA A 41 4.28 10.82 6.11
CA ALA A 41 4.02 11.18 4.72
C ALA A 41 2.72 11.98 4.57
N LEU A 42 1.69 11.65 5.35
CA LEU A 42 0.41 12.36 5.34
C LEU A 42 0.52 13.79 5.90
N GLU A 43 1.38 14.01 6.89
CA GLU A 43 1.65 15.34 7.46
C GLU A 43 2.52 16.21 6.54
N ALA A 44 3.42 15.58 5.78
CA ALA A 44 4.38 16.28 4.94
C ALA A 44 3.88 16.58 3.51
N HIS A 45 2.87 15.84 3.02
CA HIS A 45 2.45 15.91 1.62
C HIS A 45 0.94 16.02 1.46
N ASP A 46 0.52 16.72 0.40
CA ASP A 46 -0.88 16.76 0.01
C ASP A 46 -1.30 15.40 -0.60
N ILE A 47 -2.36 14.82 -0.04
CA ILE A 47 -2.83 13.48 -0.44
C ILE A 47 -3.36 13.43 -1.87
N ASP A 48 -3.95 14.52 -2.38
CA ASP A 48 -4.42 14.57 -3.75
C ASP A 48 -3.24 14.58 -4.73
N GLU A 49 -2.13 15.26 -4.40
CA GLU A 49 -0.91 15.25 -5.19
C GLU A 49 -0.26 13.86 -5.23
N VAL A 50 -0.14 13.20 -4.07
CA VAL A 50 0.41 11.84 -3.96
C VAL A 50 -0.41 10.84 -4.77
N LEU A 51 -1.74 10.88 -4.66
CA LEU A 51 -2.61 9.95 -5.39
C LEU A 51 -2.64 10.21 -6.90
N ARG A 52 -2.39 11.46 -7.33
CA ARG A 52 -2.33 11.80 -8.76
C ARG A 52 -1.22 11.06 -9.49
N TRP A 53 -0.10 10.74 -8.82
CA TRP A 53 1.00 9.98 -9.43
C TRP A 53 0.53 8.64 -10.02
N PHE A 54 -0.39 7.94 -9.35
CA PHE A 54 -0.92 6.64 -9.80
C PHE A 54 -1.77 6.73 -11.06
N ASN A 55 -2.15 7.94 -11.49
CA ASN A 55 -2.88 8.17 -12.75
C ASN A 55 -1.98 8.61 -13.90
N LEU A 56 -0.68 8.82 -13.65
CA LEU A 56 0.29 9.15 -14.68
C LEU A 56 0.75 7.86 -15.39
N PRO A 57 1.19 7.93 -16.66
CA PRO A 57 1.73 6.77 -17.35
C PRO A 57 3.00 6.29 -16.64
N HIS A 58 2.99 5.04 -16.17
CA HIS A 58 4.12 4.36 -15.55
C HIS A 58 4.22 2.92 -16.06
N GLU A 59 5.39 2.32 -15.89
CA GLU A 59 5.59 0.90 -16.20
C GLU A 59 4.67 0.01 -15.36
N PRO A 60 4.26 -1.17 -15.86
CA PRO A 60 3.52 -2.13 -15.07
C PRO A 60 4.23 -2.46 -13.75
N VAL A 61 3.46 -2.57 -12.68
CA VAL A 61 3.93 -2.96 -11.35
C VAL A 61 3.58 -4.41 -11.07
N THR A 62 4.49 -5.10 -10.39
CA THR A 62 4.30 -6.45 -9.87
C THR A 62 4.11 -6.40 -8.36
N VAL A 63 3.41 -7.39 -7.80
CA VAL A 63 3.35 -7.56 -6.34
C VAL A 63 4.76 -7.73 -5.79
N GLY A 64 5.07 -6.99 -4.73
CA GLY A 64 6.41 -6.91 -4.14
C GLY A 64 7.23 -5.72 -4.63
N ASP A 65 6.80 -5.03 -5.70
CA ASP A 65 7.53 -3.87 -6.22
C ASP A 65 7.46 -2.68 -5.26
N VAL A 66 8.54 -1.90 -5.26
CA VAL A 66 8.59 -0.57 -4.68
C VAL A 66 8.87 0.43 -5.80
N ARG A 67 8.03 1.46 -5.92
CA ARG A 67 8.22 2.56 -6.87
C ARG A 67 8.46 3.87 -6.14
N ASP A 68 9.38 4.67 -6.67
CA ASP A 68 9.54 6.06 -6.27
C ASP A 68 8.37 6.86 -6.86
N ILE A 69 7.62 7.53 -6.00
CA ILE A 69 6.44 8.32 -6.41
C ILE A 69 6.69 9.83 -6.34
N GLY A 70 7.96 10.22 -6.22
CA GLY A 70 8.38 11.60 -6.04
C GLY A 70 8.27 12.09 -4.60
N HIS A 71 8.71 13.32 -4.38
CA HIS A 71 8.64 14.01 -3.08
C HIS A 71 9.35 13.30 -1.92
N GLY A 72 10.27 12.38 -2.23
CA GLY A 72 10.94 11.55 -1.24
C GLY A 72 10.11 10.35 -0.76
N LEU A 73 8.93 10.14 -1.34
CA LEU A 73 8.02 9.05 -0.99
C LEU A 73 8.21 7.82 -1.88
N LYS A 74 7.88 6.67 -1.32
CA LYS A 74 7.86 5.38 -2.01
C LYS A 74 6.51 4.72 -1.86
N ALA A 75 6.08 4.02 -2.92
CA ALA A 75 4.90 3.18 -2.92
C ALA A 75 5.31 1.70 -3.01
N TYR A 76 4.94 0.90 -2.02
CA TYR A 76 5.04 -0.56 -2.04
C TYR A 76 3.71 -1.18 -2.48
N PHE A 77 3.76 -2.10 -3.44
CA PHE A 77 2.60 -2.81 -3.97
C PHE A 77 2.53 -4.20 -3.34
N GLY A 78 1.68 -4.35 -2.32
CA GLY A 78 1.59 -5.56 -1.51
C GLY A 78 0.42 -6.48 -1.86
N TYR A 79 0.52 -7.70 -1.36
CA TYR A 79 -0.54 -8.71 -1.39
C TYR A 79 -0.72 -9.32 0.00
N ASP A 80 -1.98 -9.46 0.42
CA ASP A 80 -2.42 -10.04 1.68
C ASP A 80 -3.39 -11.19 1.37
N ASP A 81 -2.90 -12.42 1.46
CA ASP A 81 -3.66 -13.65 1.14
C ASP A 81 -4.74 -13.97 2.18
N SER A 82 -4.68 -13.34 3.36
CA SER A 82 -5.70 -13.49 4.40
C SER A 82 -6.98 -12.71 4.09
N LYS A 83 -6.98 -11.84 3.07
CA LYS A 83 -8.13 -11.03 2.66
C LYS A 83 -8.83 -11.60 1.43
N PRO A 84 -10.15 -11.36 1.26
CA PRO A 84 -10.83 -11.71 0.01
C PRO A 84 -10.15 -11.01 -1.17
N MET A 85 -10.12 -11.67 -2.33
CA MET A 85 -9.30 -11.27 -3.50
C MET A 85 -9.45 -9.80 -3.93
N ARG A 86 -10.61 -9.16 -3.69
CA ARG A 86 -10.84 -7.72 -3.95
C ARG A 86 -10.07 -6.76 -3.03
N LYS A 87 -9.61 -7.24 -1.87
CA LYS A 87 -8.86 -6.50 -0.85
C LYS A 87 -7.46 -7.06 -0.60
N ALA A 88 -7.12 -8.15 -1.29
CA ALA A 88 -5.83 -8.79 -1.13
C ALA A 88 -4.69 -7.91 -1.70
N LEU A 89 -4.94 -7.15 -2.76
CA LEU A 89 -3.96 -6.18 -3.26
C LEU A 89 -4.07 -4.84 -2.52
N PHE A 90 -2.93 -4.34 -2.06
CA PHE A 90 -2.84 -3.05 -1.39
C PHE A 90 -1.61 -2.24 -1.83
N VAL A 91 -1.68 -0.94 -1.60
CA VAL A 91 -0.56 -0.01 -1.79
C VAL A 91 -0.22 0.63 -0.46
N ARG A 92 1.06 0.65 -0.10
CA ARG A 92 1.57 1.31 1.10
C ARG A 92 2.53 2.44 0.71
N ILE A 93 2.28 3.64 1.21
CA ILE A 93 3.03 4.86 0.90
C ILE A 93 3.79 5.31 2.15
N TYR A 94 5.09 5.54 2.02
CA TYR A 94 5.97 5.92 3.13
C TYR A 94 7.13 6.80 2.70
#